data_AF-A0A2D4EQ96-F1
#
_entry.id   AF-A0A2D4EQ96-F1
#
_cell.length_a   1.000
_cell.length_b   1.000
_cell.length_c   1.000
_cell.angle_alpha   90.00
_cell.angle_beta   90.00
_cell.angle_gamma   90.00
#
_symmetry.space_group_name_H-M   'P 1'
#
loop_
_entity.id
_entity.type
_entity.pdbx_description
1 polymer ?
#
loop_
_entity_poly.entity_id
_entity_poly.type
_entity_poly.pdbx_seq_one_letter_code
_entity_poly.pdbx_strand_id
1 'polypeptide(L)'
;MCLCDEIEKSSCLCDTFTEYSRQCAHAGGQLQNWRSPELCPMTCSSGMQYQECGSPCANTCTNSERSHVCEDHCVDGCFCPPGTVLDDINGNACIPFEQCSCMYNGESYAPGMTYSAPCRSCICSGGEWNCIDLPCRGICSIQ
;
A
#
# COMPACT_ATOMS: atom_id res chain seq x y z
N MET A 1 26.08 3.52 23.17
CA MET A 1 26.86 2.27 23.01
C MET A 1 27.50 1.77 24.30
N CYS A 2 28.34 2.56 25.00
CA CYS A 2 29.02 2.09 26.22
C CYS A 2 28.09 1.83 27.43
N LEU A 3 26.86 2.34 27.36
CA LEU A 3 25.79 2.17 28.36
C LEU A 3 24.78 1.08 27.97
N CYS A 4 24.97 0.43 26.82
CA CYS A 4 24.07 -0.61 26.34
C CYS A 4 24.56 -1.96 26.87
N ASP A 5 23.66 -2.70 27.53
CA ASP A 5 23.96 -4.04 28.04
C ASP A 5 24.43 -4.95 26.91
N GLU A 6 25.34 -5.88 27.22
CA GLU A 6 25.95 -6.81 26.24
C GLU A 6 24.91 -7.54 25.37
N ILE A 7 23.72 -7.81 25.92
CA ILE A 7 22.61 -8.50 25.24
C ILE A 7 21.89 -7.59 24.23
N GLU A 8 21.89 -6.27 24.46
CA GLU A 8 21.18 -5.29 23.63
C GLU A 8 22.12 -4.38 22.83
N LYS A 9 23.43 -4.62 22.86
CA LYS A 9 24.41 -3.85 22.09
C LYS A 9 24.07 -3.78 20.60
N SER A 10 23.56 -4.88 20.02
CA SER A 10 23.11 -4.91 18.63
C SER A 10 21.87 -4.03 18.43
N SER A 11 20.85 -4.13 19.27
CA SER A 11 19.63 -3.29 19.20
C SER A 11 19.97 -1.81 19.32
N CYS A 12 20.71 -1.43 20.36
CA CYS A 12 21.13 -0.05 20.62
C CYS A 12 21.99 0.54 19.48
N LEU A 13 22.84 -0.29 18.86
CA LEU A 13 23.56 0.10 17.64
C LEU A 13 22.57 0.36 16.50
N CYS A 14 21.67 -0.60 16.22
CA CYS A 14 20.70 -0.49 15.14
C CYS A 14 19.77 0.71 15.27
N ASP A 15 19.32 1.03 16.49
CA ASP A 15 18.48 2.21 16.74
C ASP A 15 19.23 3.51 16.42
N THR A 16 20.51 3.58 16.80
CA THR A 16 21.36 4.74 16.49
C THR A 16 21.57 4.89 14.98
N PHE A 17 21.85 3.80 14.29
CA PHE A 17 22.02 3.80 12.83
C PHE A 17 20.73 4.13 12.09
N THR A 18 19.58 3.62 12.58
CA THR A 18 18.25 3.90 12.03
C THR A 18 17.92 5.38 12.18
N GLU A 19 18.19 5.98 13.34
CA GLU A 19 17.94 7.42 13.52
C GLU A 19 18.88 8.26 12.64
N TYR A 20 20.15 7.86 12.50
CA TYR A 20 21.07 8.53 11.58
C TYR A 20 20.58 8.44 10.11
N SER A 21 20.15 7.26 9.66
CA SER A 21 19.66 7.07 8.29
C SER A 21 18.38 7.90 8.05
N ARG A 22 17.45 7.89 9.01
CA ARG A 22 16.23 8.70 8.97
C ARG A 22 16.51 10.20 8.84
N GLN A 23 17.43 10.73 9.64
CA GLN A 23 17.82 12.15 9.57
C GLN A 23 18.53 12.49 8.26
N CYS A 24 19.34 11.57 7.73
CA CYS A 24 19.98 11.75 6.43
C CYS A 24 18.94 11.80 5.29
N ALA A 25 17.95 10.91 5.28
CA ALA A 25 16.85 10.92 4.32
C ALA A 25 15.99 12.20 4.45
N HIS A 26 15.71 12.65 5.68
CA HIS A 26 14.97 13.89 5.94
C HIS A 26 15.68 15.12 5.37
N ALA A 27 17.01 15.16 5.43
CA ALA A 27 17.82 16.20 4.81
C ALA A 27 17.92 16.10 3.28
N GLY A 28 17.28 15.11 2.64
CA GLY A 28 17.34 14.87 1.20
C GLY A 28 18.54 14.04 0.75
N GLY A 29 19.23 13.37 1.67
CA GLY A 29 20.29 12.43 1.35
C GLY A 29 19.76 11.19 0.64
N GLN A 30 20.48 10.73 -0.38
CA GLN A 30 20.21 9.43 -1.02
C GLN A 30 20.97 8.33 -0.29
N LEU A 31 20.25 7.49 0.43
CA LEU A 31 20.78 6.32 1.10
C LEU A 31 20.56 5.07 0.27
N GLN A 32 21.60 4.25 0.18
CA GLN A 32 21.44 2.84 -0.17
C GLN A 32 21.06 2.06 1.09
N ASN A 33 20.48 0.87 0.91
CA ASN A 33 20.19 -0.01 2.04
C ASN A 33 21.49 -0.36 2.79
N TRP A 34 21.61 0.09 4.03
CA TRP A 34 22.77 -0.16 4.90
C TRP A 34 22.59 -1.41 5.76
N ARG A 35 21.36 -1.94 5.85
CA ARG A 35 21.06 -3.18 6.57
C ARG A 35 21.57 -4.38 5.77
N SER A 36 22.18 -5.33 6.46
CA SER A 36 22.66 -6.60 5.88
C SER A 36 22.28 -7.77 6.80
N PRO A 37 22.44 -9.03 6.35
CA PRO A 37 22.23 -10.20 7.20
C PRO A 37 23.09 -10.19 8.49
N GLU A 38 24.25 -9.54 8.44
CA GLU A 38 25.21 -9.43 9.55
C GLU A 38 25.08 -8.12 10.34
N LEU A 39 24.43 -7.09 9.78
CA LEU A 39 24.27 -5.77 10.38
C LEU A 39 22.80 -5.33 10.35
N CYS A 40 22.14 -5.42 11.50
CA CYS A 40 20.76 -4.96 11.69
C CYS A 40 19.77 -5.54 10.67
N PRO A 41 19.72 -6.88 10.51
CA PRO A 41 18.89 -7.53 9.50
C PRO A 41 17.42 -7.18 9.71
N MET A 42 16.73 -6.94 8.59
CA MET A 42 15.30 -6.66 8.59
C MET A 42 14.63 -7.51 7.52
N THR A 43 13.53 -8.17 7.92
CA THR A 43 12.75 -9.04 7.04
C THR A 43 11.33 -8.50 6.94
N CYS A 44 10.85 -8.39 5.70
CA CYS A 44 9.49 -7.98 5.40
C CYS A 44 8.66 -9.19 5.00
N SER A 45 7.40 -9.21 5.45
CA SER A 45 6.43 -10.25 5.11
C SER A 45 5.45 -9.77 4.02
N SER A 46 4.57 -10.67 3.57
CA SER A 46 3.44 -10.31 2.69
C SER A 46 3.81 -9.64 1.36
N GLY A 47 4.97 -10.01 0.80
CA GLY A 47 5.47 -9.47 -0.48
C GLY A 47 6.04 -8.05 -0.40
N MET A 48 6.16 -7.48 0.80
CA MET A 48 6.77 -6.17 1.01
C MET A 48 8.29 -6.24 0.90
N GLN A 49 8.89 -5.10 0.59
CA GLN A 49 10.34 -4.91 0.53
C GLN A 49 10.75 -3.76 1.44
N TYR A 50 11.90 -3.94 2.09
CA TYR A 50 12.45 -2.90 2.95
C TYR A 50 12.98 -1.74 2.10
N GLN A 51 12.69 -0.51 2.51
CA GLN A 51 13.19 0.72 1.90
C GLN A 51 13.63 1.69 3.01
N GLU A 52 14.72 2.43 2.78
CA GLU A 52 15.20 3.48 3.71
C GLU A 52 14.32 4.73 3.70
N CYS A 53 13.54 4.92 2.62
CA CYS A 53 12.72 6.10 2.40
C CYS A 53 11.52 5.71 1.55
N GLY A 54 10.45 5.27 2.22
CA GLY A 54 9.14 5.01 1.62
C GLY A 54 8.08 5.98 2.15
N SER A 55 7.03 6.21 1.36
CA SER A 55 5.87 7.01 1.81
C SER A 55 5.18 6.31 2.98
N PRO A 56 4.97 6.98 4.13
CA PRO A 56 4.22 6.39 5.25
C PRO A 56 2.74 6.19 4.90
N CYS A 57 2.24 6.89 3.89
CA CYS A 57 0.93 6.65 3.29
C CYS A 57 1.03 5.54 2.24
N ALA A 58 0.65 4.32 2.62
CA ALA A 58 0.61 3.18 1.69
C ALA A 58 -0.52 3.35 0.66
N ASN A 59 -0.21 3.07 -0.62
CA ASN A 59 -1.22 2.88 -1.66
C ASN A 59 -1.96 1.57 -1.41
N THR A 60 -3.29 1.60 -1.43
CA THR A 60 -4.14 0.43 -1.18
C THR A 60 -5.05 0.16 -2.38
N CYS A 61 -5.72 -1.00 -2.41
CA CYS A 61 -6.71 -1.29 -3.44
C CYS A 61 -7.87 -0.30 -3.46
N THR A 62 -8.28 0.21 -2.29
CA THR A 62 -9.32 1.25 -2.20
C THR A 62 -8.82 2.68 -2.44
N ASN A 63 -7.51 2.92 -2.35
CA ASN A 63 -6.90 4.23 -2.54
C ASN A 63 -5.48 4.09 -3.14
N SER A 64 -5.43 3.94 -4.45
CA SER A 64 -4.20 3.68 -5.22
C SER A 64 -3.24 4.85 -5.26
N GLU A 65 -3.72 6.08 -5.05
CA GLU A 65 -2.93 7.30 -5.19
C GLU A 65 -2.63 7.98 -3.84
N ARG A 66 -2.85 7.28 -2.71
CA ARG A 66 -2.73 7.85 -1.36
C ARG A 66 -1.35 8.45 -1.08
N SER A 67 -0.29 7.84 -1.59
CA SER A 67 1.08 8.33 -1.43
C SER A 67 1.36 9.65 -2.13
N HIS A 68 0.63 9.99 -3.20
CA HIS A 68 0.85 11.22 -3.96
C HIS A 68 0.44 12.49 -3.22
N VAL A 69 -0.52 12.36 -2.29
CA VAL A 69 -1.02 13.44 -1.45
C VAL A 69 -0.51 13.36 -0.01
N CYS A 70 0.47 12.49 0.25
CA CYS A 70 1.06 12.34 1.58
C CYS A 70 1.98 13.53 1.88
N GLU A 71 1.62 14.33 2.87
CA GLU A 71 2.43 15.48 3.31
C GLU A 71 3.54 15.07 4.28
N ASP A 72 3.49 13.85 4.80
CA ASP A 72 4.49 13.32 5.72
C ASP A 72 5.80 12.99 5.02
N HIS A 73 6.91 13.18 5.74
CA HIS A 73 8.23 12.78 5.27
C HIS A 73 8.32 11.26 5.12
N CYS A 74 9.18 10.80 4.18
CA CYS A 74 9.42 9.38 4.04
C CYS A 74 10.05 8.79 5.31
N VAL A 75 9.77 7.52 5.54
CA VAL A 75 10.27 6.74 6.68
C VAL A 75 10.89 5.44 6.18
N ASP A 76 11.79 4.86 6.96
CA ASP A 76 12.29 3.53 6.71
C ASP A 76 11.26 2.47 7.13
N GLY A 77 11.24 1.34 6.43
CA GLY A 77 10.29 0.27 6.74
C GLY A 77 9.98 -0.65 5.57
N CYS A 78 8.94 -1.47 5.75
CA CYS A 78 8.46 -2.42 4.75
C CYS A 78 7.33 -1.81 3.94
N PHE A 79 7.51 -1.75 2.62
CA PHE A 79 6.55 -1.16 1.69
C PHE A 79 6.29 -2.08 0.49
N CYS A 80 5.17 -1.88 -0.19
CA CYS A 80 4.91 -2.59 -1.44
C CYS A 80 5.87 -2.13 -2.54
N PRO A 81 6.42 -3.07 -3.34
CA PRO A 81 7.30 -2.72 -4.44
C PRO A 81 6.56 -1.93 -5.54
N PRO A 82 7.29 -1.19 -6.39
CA PRO A 82 6.69 -0.46 -7.50
C PRO A 82 5.80 -1.35 -8.38
N GLY A 83 4.64 -0.82 -8.77
CA GLY A 83 3.63 -1.56 -9.55
C GLY A 83 2.71 -2.46 -8.72
N THR A 84 2.82 -2.43 -7.38
CA THR A 84 1.92 -3.14 -6.47
C THR A 84 1.32 -2.21 -5.42
N VAL A 85 0.16 -2.58 -4.89
CA VAL A 85 -0.56 -1.90 -3.82
C VAL A 85 -0.86 -2.87 -2.69
N LEU A 86 -1.10 -2.35 -1.50
CA LEU A 86 -1.54 -3.17 -0.37
C LEU A 86 -3.00 -3.57 -0.58
N ASP A 87 -3.27 -4.87 -0.68
CA ASP A 87 -4.63 -5.39 -0.59
C ASP A 87 -5.15 -5.08 0.81
N ASP A 88 -6.13 -4.18 0.92
CA ASP A 88 -6.82 -3.83 2.16
C ASP A 88 -8.22 -4.47 2.25
N ILE A 89 -8.59 -5.28 1.26
CA ILE A 89 -9.93 -5.86 1.10
C ILE A 89 -9.92 -7.35 1.47
N ASN A 90 -9.02 -8.16 0.89
CA ASN A 90 -8.98 -9.61 1.11
C ASN A 90 -7.81 -10.08 1.97
N GLY A 91 -6.84 -9.21 2.23
CA GLY A 91 -5.61 -9.53 2.95
C GLY A 91 -4.92 -8.27 3.45
N ASN A 92 -3.62 -8.38 3.75
CA ASN A 92 -2.68 -7.29 3.98
C ASN A 92 -1.37 -7.61 3.22
N ALA A 93 -1.50 -7.96 1.94
CA ALA A 93 -0.38 -8.37 1.08
C ALA A 93 -0.27 -7.48 -0.15
N CYS A 94 0.95 -7.33 -0.66
CA CYS A 94 1.18 -6.54 -1.86
C CYS A 94 0.77 -7.30 -3.11
N ILE A 95 -0.17 -6.75 -3.87
CA ILE A 95 -0.67 -7.34 -5.12
C ILE A 95 -0.62 -6.29 -6.25
N PRO A 96 -0.54 -6.70 -7.52
CA PRO A 96 -0.71 -5.80 -8.65
C PRO A 96 -2.08 -5.10 -8.58
N PHE A 97 -2.13 -3.82 -8.96
CA PHE A 97 -3.37 -3.02 -8.86
C PHE A 97 -4.52 -3.68 -9.62
N GLU A 98 -4.25 -4.29 -10.77
CA GLU A 98 -5.24 -4.98 -11.61
C GLU A 98 -5.90 -6.18 -10.93
N GLN A 99 -5.27 -6.71 -9.87
CA GLN A 99 -5.78 -7.84 -9.08
C GLN A 99 -6.66 -7.38 -7.90
N CYS A 100 -6.79 -6.08 -7.67
CA CYS A 100 -7.64 -5.53 -6.63
C CYS A 100 -9.11 -5.87 -6.85
N SER A 101 -9.75 -6.39 -5.79
CA SER A 101 -11.19 -6.63 -5.76
C SER A 101 -11.95 -5.31 -5.58
N CYS A 102 -13.17 -5.23 -6.10
CA CYS A 102 -14.04 -4.07 -5.94
C CYS A 102 -15.06 -4.32 -4.84
N MET A 103 -15.41 -3.28 -4.08
CA MET A 103 -16.47 -3.38 -3.09
C MET A 103 -17.78 -2.82 -3.65
N TYR A 104 -18.88 -3.56 -3.49
CA TYR A 104 -20.22 -3.06 -3.81
C TYR A 104 -21.23 -3.59 -2.81
N ASN A 105 -22.01 -2.71 -2.19
CA ASN A 105 -22.99 -3.03 -1.15
C ASN A 105 -22.45 -3.91 0.00
N GLY A 106 -21.17 -3.77 0.35
CA GLY A 106 -20.52 -4.54 1.41
C GLY A 106 -20.00 -5.91 1.00
N GLU A 107 -20.17 -6.32 -0.26
CA GLU A 107 -19.60 -7.55 -0.81
C GLU A 107 -18.36 -7.25 -1.67
N SER A 108 -17.36 -8.14 -1.61
CA SER A 108 -16.16 -8.05 -2.43
C SER A 108 -16.34 -8.80 -3.76
N TYR A 109 -15.93 -8.16 -4.85
CA TYR A 109 -15.99 -8.69 -6.20
C TYR A 109 -14.59 -8.83 -6.77
N ALA A 110 -14.22 -10.05 -7.14
CA ALA A 110 -12.94 -10.32 -7.80
C ALA A 110 -12.83 -9.56 -9.15
N PRO A 111 -11.59 -9.27 -9.60
CA PRO A 111 -11.35 -8.65 -10.89
C PRO A 111 -12.07 -9.38 -12.03
N GLY A 112 -12.73 -8.64 -12.92
CA GLY A 112 -13.49 -9.16 -14.05
C GLY A 112 -14.92 -9.59 -13.70
N MET A 113 -15.30 -9.63 -12.42
CA MET A 113 -16.70 -9.87 -12.07
C MET A 113 -17.57 -8.67 -12.44
N THR A 114 -18.83 -8.96 -12.77
CA THR A 114 -19.80 -7.94 -13.17
C THR A 114 -21.01 -7.96 -12.26
N TYR A 115 -21.62 -6.79 -12.07
CA TYR A 115 -22.98 -6.70 -11.56
C TYR A 115 -23.83 -5.91 -12.55
N SER A 116 -25.12 -6.25 -12.60
CA SER A 116 -26.09 -5.60 -13.49
C SER A 116 -27.19 -4.97 -12.67
N ALA A 117 -27.38 -3.67 -12.87
CA ALA A 117 -28.55 -2.91 -12.45
C ALA A 117 -29.48 -2.70 -13.67
N PRO A 118 -30.75 -2.31 -13.48
CA PRO A 118 -31.75 -2.26 -14.57
C PRO A 118 -31.36 -1.44 -15.81
N CYS A 119 -30.48 -0.44 -15.64
CA CYS A 119 -30.02 0.46 -16.70
C CYS A 119 -28.50 0.53 -16.80
N ARG A 120 -27.75 -0.37 -16.14
CA ARG A 120 -26.29 -0.23 -16.01
C ARG A 120 -25.64 -1.59 -15.82
N SER A 121 -24.53 -1.81 -16.52
CA SER A 121 -23.66 -2.95 -16.30
C SER A 121 -22.29 -2.46 -15.88
N CYS A 122 -21.73 -3.02 -14.82
CA CYS A 122 -20.42 -2.63 -14.31
C CYS A 122 -19.50 -3.85 -14.26
N ILE A 123 -18.23 -3.65 -14.62
CA ILE A 123 -17.17 -4.64 -14.48
C ILE A 123 -16.13 -4.13 -13.47
N CYS A 124 -15.73 -5.01 -12.56
CA CYS A 124 -14.66 -4.72 -11.62
C CYS A 124 -13.31 -4.78 -12.34
N SER A 125 -12.52 -3.70 -12.27
CA SER A 125 -11.15 -3.68 -12.77
C SER A 125 -10.30 -2.80 -11.87
N GLY A 126 -9.29 -3.39 -11.25
CA GLY A 126 -8.33 -2.68 -10.40
C GLY A 126 -8.97 -1.98 -9.20
N GLY A 127 -9.84 -2.64 -8.44
CA GLY A 127 -10.53 -2.02 -7.30
C GLY A 127 -11.61 -0.98 -7.67
N GLU A 128 -11.71 -0.61 -8.95
CA GLU A 128 -12.69 0.35 -9.46
C GLU A 128 -13.80 -0.29 -10.31
N TRP A 129 -14.97 0.33 -10.28
CA TRP A 129 -16.12 -0.08 -11.08
C TRP A 129 -16.16 0.66 -12.41
N ASN A 130 -15.93 -0.08 -13.49
CA ASN A 130 -16.07 0.43 -14.85
C ASN A 130 -17.49 0.14 -15.33
N CYS A 131 -18.35 1.16 -15.33
CA CYS A 131 -19.76 1.04 -15.64
C CYS A 131 -20.12 1.58 -17.01
N ILE A 132 -21.00 0.86 -17.72
CA ILE A 132 -21.67 1.30 -18.94
C ILE A 132 -23.18 1.43 -18.70
N ASP A 133 -23.77 2.51 -19.20
CA ASP A 133 -25.22 2.68 -19.15
C ASP A 133 -25.87 1.91 -20.32
N LEU A 134 -26.96 1.22 -20.02
CA LEU A 134 -27.72 0.40 -20.95
C LEU A 134 -29.07 1.07 -21.28
N PRO A 135 -29.63 0.83 -22.48
CA PRO A 135 -30.95 1.34 -22.83
C PRO A 135 -32.00 0.79 -21.86
N CYS A 136 -32.76 1.69 -21.24
CA CYS A 136 -33.82 1.28 -20.33
C CYS A 136 -35.10 2.12 -20.50
N ARG A 137 -36.24 1.52 -20.13
CA ARG A 137 -37.56 2.15 -20.26
C ARG A 137 -37.81 3.06 -19.06
N GLY A 138 -37.98 4.36 -19.30
CA GLY A 138 -38.49 5.29 -18.29
C GLY A 138 -40.02 5.24 -18.24
N ILE A 139 -40.59 5.23 -17.03
CA ILE A 139 -42.04 5.35 -16.82
C ILE A 139 -42.31 6.76 -16.31
N CYS A 140 -43.14 7.52 -17.02
CA CYS A 140 -43.63 8.82 -16.56
C CYS A 140 -45.03 8.64 -15.98
N SER A 141 -45.21 8.98 -14.70
CA SER A 141 -46.53 8.98 -14.04
C SER A 141 -46.88 10.38 -13.55
N ILE A 142 -48.10 10.81 -13.85
CA ILE A 142 -48.74 12.01 -13.29
C ILE A 142 -49.56 11.57 -12.07
N GLN A 143 -49.29 12.20 -10.93
CA GLN A 143 -50.07 12.04 -9.70
C GLN A 143 -51.06 13.19 -9.54
#